data_AF-A0A845RUX0-F1
#
_entry.id   AF-A0A845RUX0-F1
#
_cell.length_a   1.000
_cell.length_b   1.000
_cell.length_c   1.000
_cell.angle_alpha   90.00
_cell.angle_beta   90.00
_cell.angle_gamma   90.00
#
_symmetry.space_group_name_H-M   'P 1'
#
loop_
_entity.id
_entity.type
_entity.pdbx_description
1 polymer ?
#
loop_
_entity_poly.entity_id
_entity_poly.type
_entity_poly.pdbx_seq_one_letter_code
_entity_poly.pdbx_strand_id
1 'polypeptide(L)'
;MHKTAAGEKRKALKTEAMELERYARAAMKAAEILPDARREARKLEQQADELKAKYGALEGAARLEDLQVWQMEKEKTTKKGSKTYLYWMVSWREGGKVRNVHLGSCRKVDHETALQKARKLKAEALGLSVMP
;
A
#
# COMPACT_ATOMS: atom_id res chain seq x y z
N MET A 1 -9.56 -4.99 -2.04
CA MET A 1 -8.36 -4.18 -1.79
C MET A 1 -8.67 -3.38 -0.55
N HIS A 2 -7.90 -3.56 0.52
CA HIS A 2 -8.12 -2.83 1.77
C HIS A 2 -7.81 -1.35 1.54
N LYS A 3 -8.47 -0.46 2.30
CA LYS A 3 -8.06 0.94 2.36
C LYS A 3 -6.75 1.01 3.11
N THR A 4 -5.67 1.34 2.41
CA THR A 4 -4.33 1.49 2.98
C THR A 4 -3.96 2.97 3.00
N ALA A 5 -3.17 3.40 3.98
CA ALA A 5 -2.75 4.80 4.08
C ALA A 5 -1.91 5.21 2.85
N ALA A 6 -1.00 4.33 2.42
CA ALA A 6 -0.24 4.51 1.19
C ALA A 6 -1.15 4.52 -0.06
N GLY A 7 -2.22 3.71 -0.08
CA GLY A 7 -3.18 3.66 -1.17
C GLY A 7 -4.01 4.95 -1.29
N GLU A 8 -4.48 5.50 -0.18
CA GLU A 8 -5.21 6.77 -0.17
C GLU A 8 -4.29 7.94 -0.53
N LYS A 9 -3.06 7.97 0.00
CA LYS A 9 -2.04 8.97 -0.39
C LYS A 9 -1.71 8.87 -1.88
N ARG A 10 -1.56 7.67 -2.43
CA ARG A 10 -1.35 7.45 -3.87
C ARG A 10 -2.50 8.01 -4.70
N LYS A 11 -3.76 7.79 -4.30
CA LYS A 11 -4.93 8.33 -5.00
C LYS A 11 -4.93 9.86 -4.97
N ALA A 12 -4.69 10.47 -3.81
CA ALA A 12 -4.64 11.92 -3.67
C ALA A 12 -3.58 12.55 -4.59
N LEU A 13 -2.34 12.03 -4.55
CA LEU A 13 -1.25 12.51 -5.40
C LEU A 13 -1.54 12.29 -6.90
N LYS A 14 -2.22 11.20 -7.26
CA LYS A 14 -2.62 10.93 -8.64
C LYS A 14 -3.64 11.97 -9.12
N THR A 15 -4.65 12.29 -8.30
CA THR A 15 -5.64 13.31 -8.62
C THR A 15 -4.99 14.67 -8.82
N GLU A 16 -4.10 15.07 -7.90
CA GLU A 16 -3.38 16.34 -7.97
C GLU A 16 -2.48 16.42 -9.22
N ALA A 17 -1.76 15.35 -9.57
CA ALA A 17 -0.99 15.27 -10.81
C ALA A 17 -1.86 15.48 -12.06
N MET A 18 -3.05 14.86 -12.10
CA MET A 18 -4.00 15.02 -13.22
C MET A 18 -4.54 16.45 -13.34
N GLU A 19 -4.77 17.13 -12.22
CA GLU A 19 -5.17 18.53 -12.21
C GLU A 19 -4.07 19.43 -12.76
N LEU A 20 -2.83 19.24 -12.31
CA LEU A 20 -1.66 19.97 -12.82
C LEU A 20 -1.47 19.75 -14.33
N GLU A 21 -1.64 18.53 -14.85
CA GLU A 21 -1.62 18.28 -16.29
C GLU A 21 -2.72 19.02 -17.04
N ARG A 22 -3.93 19.11 -16.46
CA ARG A 22 -5.04 19.86 -17.06
C ARG A 22 -4.71 21.35 -17.12
N TYR A 23 -4.14 21.90 -16.06
CA TYR A 23 -3.71 23.31 -16.04
C TYR A 23 -2.55 23.56 -17.01
N ALA A 24 -1.56 22.65 -17.08
CA ALA A 24 -0.47 22.73 -18.05
C ALA A 24 -1.00 22.77 -19.49
N ARG A 25 -1.96 21.92 -19.83
CA ARG A 25 -2.63 21.92 -21.15
C ARG A 25 -3.36 23.23 -21.43
N ALA A 26 -4.03 23.81 -20.43
CA ALA A 26 -4.69 25.10 -20.58
C ALA A 26 -3.67 26.23 -20.82
N ALA A 27 -2.56 26.23 -20.06
CA ALA A 27 -1.48 27.20 -20.22
C ALA A 27 -0.75 27.05 -21.57
N MET A 28 -0.56 25.83 -22.08
CA MET A 28 -0.03 25.59 -23.43
C MET A 28 -0.93 26.15 -24.52
N LYS A 29 -2.25 26.01 -24.39
CA LYS A 29 -3.20 26.63 -25.33
C LYS A 29 -3.13 28.16 -25.27
N ALA A 30 -3.06 28.72 -24.06
CA ALA A 30 -2.90 30.16 -23.88
C ALA A 30 -1.57 30.69 -24.46
N ALA A 31 -0.54 29.84 -24.54
CA ALA A 31 0.77 30.20 -25.09
C ALA A 31 0.75 30.53 -26.59
N GLU A 32 -0.30 30.16 -27.31
CA GLU A 32 -0.52 30.58 -28.70
C GLU A 32 -0.72 32.10 -28.81
N ILE A 33 -1.23 32.74 -27.74
CA ILE A 33 -1.52 34.17 -27.68
C ILE A 33 -0.56 34.90 -26.72
N LEU A 34 -0.19 34.26 -25.61
CA LEU A 34 0.68 34.81 -24.58
C LEU A 34 1.93 33.92 -24.37
N PRO A 35 3.06 34.21 -25.04
CA PRO A 35 4.24 33.33 -25.02
C PRO A 35 4.77 32.99 -23.62
N ASP A 36 4.58 33.88 -22.64
CA ASP A 36 4.98 33.66 -21.25
C ASP A 36 4.21 32.53 -20.56
N ALA A 37 2.99 32.23 -21.02
CA ALA A 37 2.19 31.10 -20.52
C ALA A 37 2.89 29.75 -20.80
N ARG A 38 3.80 29.68 -21.78
CA ARG A 38 4.61 28.48 -22.06
C ARG A 38 5.54 28.13 -20.90
N ARG A 39 6.08 29.15 -20.20
CA ARG A 39 6.94 28.92 -19.03
C ARG A 39 6.14 28.33 -17.88
N GLU A 40 4.92 28.82 -17.68
CA GLU A 40 4.04 28.34 -16.63
C GLU A 40 3.55 26.91 -16.92
N ALA A 41 3.20 26.61 -18.17
CA ALA A 41 2.87 25.25 -18.59
C ALA A 41 3.98 24.24 -18.24
N ARG A 42 5.24 24.57 -18.54
CA ARG A 42 6.39 23.69 -18.24
C ARG A 42 6.58 23.45 -16.74
N LYS A 43 6.36 24.47 -15.90
CA LYS A 43 6.43 24.29 -14.44
C LYS A 43 5.34 23.34 -13.95
N LEU A 44 4.12 23.49 -14.46
CA LEU A 44 3.00 22.62 -14.10
C LEU A 44 3.24 21.17 -14.56
N GLU A 45 3.82 20.96 -15.74
CA GLU A 45 4.25 19.63 -16.21
C GLU A 45 5.30 19.02 -15.27
N GLN A 46 6.33 19.79 -14.91
CA GLN A 46 7.38 19.33 -13.99
C GLN A 46 6.80 18.93 -12.62
N GLN A 47 5.89 19.74 -12.06
CA GLN A 47 5.22 19.42 -10.80
C GLN A 47 4.36 18.16 -10.93
N ALA A 48 3.62 18.00 -12.03
CA ALA A 48 2.85 16.79 -12.30
C ALA A 48 3.76 15.56 -12.34
N ASP A 49 4.91 15.63 -13.03
CA ASP A 49 5.86 14.53 -13.12
C ASP A 49 6.51 14.18 -11.78
N GLU A 50 6.81 15.17 -10.93
CA GLU A 50 7.24 14.93 -9.55
C GLU A 50 6.17 14.18 -8.75
N LEU A 51 4.90 14.57 -8.89
CA LEU A 51 3.79 13.86 -8.22
C LEU A 51 3.61 12.44 -8.77
N LYS A 52 3.84 12.22 -10.06
CA LYS A 52 3.86 10.88 -10.67
C LYS A 52 4.95 9.99 -10.09
N ALA A 53 6.16 10.51 -9.94
CA ALA A 53 7.24 9.80 -9.30
C ALA A 53 6.89 9.44 -7.84
N LYS A 54 6.34 10.41 -7.08
CA LYS A 54 5.93 10.21 -5.68
C LYS A 54 4.85 9.14 -5.54
N TYR A 55 3.79 9.18 -6.35
CA TYR A 55 2.71 8.19 -6.24
C TYR A 55 3.14 6.81 -6.79
N GLY A 56 4.04 6.77 -7.78
CA GLY A 56 4.62 5.54 -8.30
C GLY A 56 5.41 4.78 -7.23
N ALA A 57 6.21 5.51 -6.45
CA ALA A 57 6.96 4.95 -5.32
C ALA A 57 6.03 4.36 -4.22
N LEU A 58 4.81 4.89 -4.07
CA LEU A 58 3.83 4.39 -3.10
C LEU A 58 3.14 3.09 -3.53
N GLU A 59 3.31 2.64 -4.78
CA GLU A 59 2.69 1.39 -5.24
C GLU A 59 3.20 0.17 -4.48
N GLY A 60 4.52 0.07 -4.27
CA GLY A 60 5.11 -0.99 -3.45
C GLY A 60 4.61 -0.96 -2.00
N ALA A 61 4.58 0.23 -1.40
CA ALA A 61 4.09 0.42 -0.04
C ALA A 61 2.60 0.07 0.12
N ALA A 62 1.75 0.51 -0.80
CA ALA A 62 0.32 0.18 -0.80
C ALA A 62 0.09 -1.33 -0.96
N ARG A 63 0.90 -2.00 -1.79
CA ARG A 63 0.86 -3.45 -1.91
C ARG A 63 1.29 -4.13 -0.63
N LEU A 64 2.30 -3.65 0.10
CA LEU A 64 2.68 -4.23 1.39
C LEU A 64 1.62 -4.01 2.47
N GLU A 65 0.99 -2.83 2.50
CA GLU A 65 -0.07 -2.50 3.46
C GLU A 65 -1.39 -3.25 3.21
N ASP A 66 -1.65 -3.76 2.00
CA ASP A 66 -2.89 -4.48 1.65
C ASP A 66 -2.94 -5.91 2.25
N LEU A 67 -2.68 -6.05 3.54
CA LEU A 67 -2.75 -7.28 4.30
C LEU A 67 -3.71 -7.10 5.48
N GLN A 68 -4.27 -8.20 5.95
CA GLN A 68 -5.14 -8.22 7.11
C GLN A 68 -4.53 -9.15 8.14
N VAL A 69 -4.20 -8.63 9.32
CA VAL A 69 -3.84 -9.44 10.49
C VAL A 69 -5.12 -9.70 11.28
N TRP A 70 -5.34 -10.94 11.66
CA TRP A 70 -6.54 -11.36 12.40
C TRP A 70 -6.20 -12.48 13.38
N GLN A 71 -7.05 -12.67 14.39
CA GLN A 71 -6.87 -13.72 15.40
C GLN A 71 -7.71 -14.94 15.05
N MET A 72 -7.07 -16.10 14.99
CA MET A 72 -7.73 -17.39 14.84
C MET A 72 -7.87 -18.04 16.20
N GLU A 73 -9.11 -18.27 16.61
CA GLU A 73 -9.42 -19.14 17.73
C GLU A 73 -9.42 -20.60 17.28
N LYS A 74 -8.72 -21.43 18.05
CA LYS A 74 -8.67 -22.86 17.83
C LYS A 74 -8.93 -23.58 19.13
N GLU A 75 -10.13 -24.11 19.26
CA GLU A 75 -10.45 -25.04 20.33
C GLU A 75 -9.83 -26.41 20.04
N LYS A 76 -9.17 -26.99 21.04
CA LYS A 76 -8.71 -28.38 21.00
C LYS A 76 -9.30 -29.15 22.17
N THR A 77 -10.06 -30.18 21.86
CA THR A 77 -10.55 -31.15 22.84
C THR A 77 -9.43 -32.09 23.25
N THR A 78 -9.21 -32.24 24.55
CA THR A 78 -8.22 -33.17 25.11
C THR A 78 -8.91 -34.08 26.12
N LYS A 79 -8.24 -35.17 26.52
CA LYS A 79 -8.74 -36.08 27.58
C LYS A 79 -9.06 -35.38 28.91
N LYS A 80 -8.53 -34.16 29.14
CA LYS A 80 -8.71 -33.38 30.37
C LYS A 80 -9.67 -32.19 30.21
N GLY A 81 -10.41 -32.11 29.10
CA GLY A 81 -11.28 -30.98 28.77
C GLY A 81 -10.83 -30.24 27.51
N SER A 82 -11.59 -29.21 27.12
CA SER A 82 -11.26 -28.38 25.96
C SER A 82 -10.33 -27.22 26.33
N LYS A 83 -9.49 -26.82 25.38
CA LYS A 83 -8.59 -25.68 25.53
C LYS A 83 -8.60 -24.84 24.27
N THR A 84 -8.88 -23.55 24.44
CA THR A 84 -8.86 -22.56 23.36
C THR A 84 -7.48 -21.94 23.21
N TYR A 85 -7.00 -21.90 21.97
CA TYR A 85 -5.75 -21.25 21.58
C TYR A 85 -6.06 -20.09 20.65
N LEU A 86 -5.39 -18.95 20.89
CA LEU A 86 -5.43 -17.79 20.01
C LEU A 86 -4.13 -17.69 19.23
N TYR A 87 -4.26 -17.60 17.92
CA TYR A 87 -3.16 -17.49 16.97
C TYR A 87 -3.30 -16.25 16.11
N TRP A 88 -2.19 -15.57 15.87
CA TRP A 88 -2.12 -14.53 14.85
C TRP A 88 -2.05 -15.18 13.48
N MET A 89 -2.95 -14.75 12.62
CA MET A 89 -2.98 -15.08 11.20
C MET A 89 -2.84 -13.79 10.40
N VAL A 90 -2.29 -13.91 9.20
CA VAL A 90 -2.33 -12.84 8.21
C VAL A 90 -2.92 -13.39 6.92
N SER A 91 -3.75 -12.58 6.28
CA SER A 91 -4.28 -12.83 4.95
C SER A 91 -3.89 -11.70 3.98
N TRP A 92 -3.50 -12.05 2.75
CA TRP A 92 -3.35 -11.09 1.66
C TRP A 92 -3.68 -11.75 0.31
N ARG A 93 -3.89 -10.93 -0.73
CA ARG A 93 -4.09 -11.42 -2.09
C ARG A 93 -2.79 -11.51 -2.87
N GLU A 94 -2.59 -12.64 -3.54
CA GLU A 94 -1.44 -12.96 -4.37
C GLU A 94 -1.93 -13.75 -5.59
N GLY A 95 -1.65 -13.27 -6.81
CA GLY A 95 -2.04 -13.98 -8.05
C GLY A 95 -3.53 -14.31 -8.18
N GLY A 96 -4.42 -13.46 -7.65
CA GLY A 96 -5.87 -13.69 -7.66
C GLY A 96 -6.41 -14.62 -6.57
N LYS A 97 -5.53 -15.23 -5.75
CA LYS A 97 -5.92 -16.08 -4.61
C LYS A 97 -5.63 -15.37 -3.28
N VAL A 98 -6.32 -15.79 -2.22
CA VAL A 98 -6.04 -15.33 -0.85
C VAL A 98 -5.04 -16.29 -0.22
N ARG A 99 -3.91 -15.78 0.24
CA ARG A 99 -2.90 -16.50 1.01
C ARG A 99 -3.10 -16.22 2.48
N ASN A 100 -3.14 -17.27 3.29
CA ASN A 100 -3.22 -17.18 4.75
C ASN A 100 -1.94 -17.75 5.37
N VAL A 101 -1.32 -17.03 6.30
CA VAL A 101 -0.09 -17.46 6.97
C VAL A 101 -0.22 -17.32 8.47
N HIS A 102 0.27 -18.31 9.22
CA HIS A 102 0.33 -18.29 10.67
C HIS A 102 1.55 -17.52 11.18
N LEU A 103 1.34 -16.54 12.05
CA LEU A 103 2.39 -15.65 12.57
C LEU A 103 2.89 -16.04 13.96
N GLY A 104 2.15 -16.88 14.68
CA GLY A 104 2.46 -17.31 16.04
C GLY A 104 1.26 -17.26 16.98
N SER A 105 1.48 -17.66 18.24
CA SER A 105 0.43 -17.56 19.27
C SER A 105 0.33 -16.14 19.81
N CYS A 106 -0.91 -15.65 20.00
CA CYS A 106 -1.18 -14.35 20.60
C CYS A 106 -0.65 -14.23 22.04
N ARG A 107 -0.39 -15.34 22.71
CA ARG A 107 0.23 -15.36 24.05
C ARG A 107 1.71 -14.96 24.06
N LYS A 108 2.39 -15.09 22.93
CA LYS A 108 3.85 -14.89 22.82
C LYS A 108 4.23 -13.71 21.92
N VAL A 109 3.29 -13.22 21.13
CA VAL A 109 3.53 -12.22 20.10
C VAL A 109 2.41 -11.21 20.22
N ASP A 110 2.76 -9.94 20.38
CA ASP A 110 1.81 -8.83 20.34
C ASP A 110 1.39 -8.50 18.90
N HIS A 111 0.38 -7.66 18.76
CA HIS A 111 -0.18 -7.31 17.47
C HIS A 111 0.81 -6.54 16.56
N GLU A 112 1.65 -5.66 17.11
CA GLU A 112 2.60 -4.88 16.33
C GLU A 112 3.72 -5.76 15.77
N THR A 113 4.26 -6.66 16.60
CA THR A 113 5.24 -7.66 16.16
C THR A 113 4.65 -8.61 15.10
N ALA A 114 3.38 -9.01 15.26
CA ALA A 114 2.67 -9.80 14.26
C ALA A 114 2.55 -9.04 12.93
N LEU A 115 2.24 -7.74 12.97
CA LEU A 115 2.11 -6.88 11.80
C LEU A 115 3.45 -6.65 11.09
N GLN A 116 4.54 -6.46 11.83
CA GLN A 116 5.89 -6.38 11.24
C GLN A 116 6.28 -7.70 10.55
N LYS A 117 6.03 -8.86 11.18
CA LYS A 117 6.26 -10.17 10.57
C LYS A 117 5.43 -10.38 9.31
N ALA A 118 4.15 -9.99 9.35
CA ALA A 118 3.25 -10.04 8.20
C ALA A 118 3.77 -9.24 7.01
N ARG A 119 4.24 -8.00 7.25
CA ARG A 119 4.83 -7.14 6.21
C ARG A 119 6.08 -7.77 5.59
N LYS A 120 6.96 -8.33 6.42
CA LYS A 120 8.18 -9.02 5.95
C LYS A 120 7.84 -10.22 5.07
N LEU A 121 6.96 -11.10 5.52
CA LEU A 121 6.53 -12.29 4.75
C LEU A 121 5.87 -11.90 3.43
N LYS A 122 5.10 -10.82 3.41
CA LYS A 122 4.48 -10.33 2.19
C LYS A 122 5.50 -9.71 1.24
N ALA A 123 6.50 -8.99 1.74
CA ALA A 123 7.58 -8.44 0.92
C ALA A 123 8.39 -9.55 0.23
N GLU A 124 8.72 -10.60 0.98
CA GLU A 124 9.37 -11.82 0.45
C GLU A 124 8.51 -12.49 -0.62
N ALA A 125 7.21 -12.68 -0.37
CA ALA A 125 6.29 -13.28 -1.32
C ALA A 125 6.14 -12.45 -2.62
N LEU A 126 6.15 -11.12 -2.51
CA LEU A 126 6.05 -10.22 -3.66
C LEU A 126 7.38 -10.00 -4.41
N GLY A 127 8.49 -10.58 -3.94
CA GLY A 127 9.82 -10.35 -4.51
C GLY A 127 10.30 -8.91 -4.35
N LEU A 128 9.71 -8.14 -3.43
CA LEU A 128 10.07 -6.74 -3.14
C LEU A 128 11.23 -6.67 -2.15
N SER A 129 12.12 -7.68 -2.13
CA SER A 129 13.16 -7.80 -1.12
C SER A 129 13.99 -6.52 -1.05
N VAL A 130 13.87 -5.83 0.09
CA VAL A 130 14.84 -4.85 0.55
C VAL A 130 16.13 -5.63 0.74
N MET A 131 17.11 -5.41 -0.15
CA MET A 131 18.49 -5.77 0.15
C MET A 131 18.89 -5.11 1.48
N PRO A 132 19.66 -5.82 2.32
CA PRO A 132 20.01 -5.39 3.68
C PRO A 132 20.61 -3.98 3.74
#